data_AF-A0AA35QSQ1-F1
#
_entry.id   AF-A0AA35QSQ1-F1
#
_cell.length_a   1.000
_cell.length_b   1.000
_cell.length_c   1.000
_cell.angle_alpha   90.00
_cell.angle_beta   90.00
_cell.angle_gamma   90.00
#
_symmetry.space_group_name_H-M   'P 1'
#
loop_
_entity.id
_entity.type
_entity.pdbx_description
1 polymer ?
#
loop_
_entity_poly.entity_id
_entity_poly.type
_entity_poly.pdbx_seq_one_letter_code
_entity_poly.pdbx_strand_id
1 'polypeptide(L)'
;MGLMMFFAFAISLPLSLLRNIDSLSGVAISSLFFYSCLLIRVVLMSLTSLVNTDVWRTVSLVKFDGLLHCLPICALALSCHPQMFVIYIQMADPSIRKMSTVINGSIYMVATGYGLMAFFGYMMFVRDGIKGDVLTNFPHDGLSQLFRFGFSLSVVVGFPLVVFPVRASIYSLLFSKQTSSAEPIPARIFNLITVAIITGTLTIALLVPNVEVVLTLTGATTGSIVSFIFPSLIFLSVVGSHAPFSNRAKFLAVLGVLVMVVGTATIISEHMREDDGRHLPGSKDFPRPFVPQAKGPVAIDDAVLNLPAAVNAPQLPEGDGGDVIKNDVIGDDVMEKEGVHIPAVVVVEEGKMEEGVR
;
A
#
# COMPACT_ATOMS: atom_id res chain seq x y z
N MET A 1 15.25 -8.16 -24.62
CA MET A 1 14.23 -9.17 -24.96
C MET A 1 14.74 -10.60 -24.80
N GLY A 2 15.66 -11.10 -25.66
CA GLY A 2 16.14 -12.49 -25.60
C GLY A 2 16.72 -12.95 -24.25
N LEU A 3 17.44 -12.08 -23.53
CA LEU A 3 17.99 -12.40 -22.20
C LEU A 3 16.90 -12.73 -21.16
N MET A 4 15.79 -12.00 -21.16
CA MET A 4 14.67 -12.22 -20.23
C MET A 4 13.93 -13.52 -20.56
N MET A 5 13.73 -13.82 -21.85
CA MET A 5 13.19 -15.11 -22.29
C MET A 5 14.12 -16.26 -21.89
N PHE A 6 15.42 -16.12 -22.06
CA PHE A 6 16.41 -17.13 -21.67
C PHE A 6 16.36 -17.42 -20.17
N PHE A 7 16.42 -16.39 -19.31
CA PHE A 7 16.31 -16.58 -17.85
C PHE A 7 14.95 -17.17 -17.45
N ALA A 8 13.85 -16.71 -18.04
CA ALA A 8 12.52 -17.24 -17.78
C ALA A 8 12.43 -18.73 -18.15
N PHE A 9 12.91 -19.16 -19.32
CA PHE A 9 12.89 -20.57 -19.72
C PHE A 9 13.90 -21.42 -18.94
N ALA A 10 15.14 -20.97 -18.83
CA ALA A 10 16.23 -21.73 -18.22
C ALA A 10 16.08 -21.91 -16.71
N ILE A 11 15.38 -21.00 -16.01
CA ILE A 11 15.06 -21.16 -14.58
C ILE A 11 13.68 -21.77 -14.38
N SER A 12 12.63 -21.30 -15.07
CA SER A 12 11.27 -21.75 -14.78
C SER A 12 11.01 -23.19 -15.19
N LEU A 13 11.67 -23.69 -16.25
CA LEU A 13 11.46 -25.05 -16.73
C LEU A 13 12.03 -26.11 -15.77
N PRO A 14 13.30 -26.05 -15.30
CA PRO A 14 13.79 -26.99 -14.29
C PRO A 14 13.11 -26.82 -12.92
N LEU A 15 12.77 -25.59 -12.48
CA LEU A 15 12.02 -25.39 -11.23
C LEU A 15 10.59 -25.95 -11.30
N SER A 16 9.91 -25.85 -12.45
CA SER A 16 8.59 -26.48 -12.67
C SER A 16 8.64 -28.01 -12.74
N LEU A 17 9.85 -28.60 -12.77
CA LEU A 17 10.11 -30.04 -12.84
C LEU A 17 10.59 -30.63 -11.50
N LEU A 18 10.96 -29.80 -10.53
CA LEU A 18 11.33 -30.22 -9.17
C LEU A 18 10.08 -30.69 -8.40
N ARG A 19 9.86 -32.01 -8.42
CA ARG A 19 8.72 -32.70 -7.81
C ARG A 19 8.78 -32.78 -6.26
N ASN A 20 9.80 -32.22 -5.62
CA ASN A 20 10.05 -32.36 -4.19
C ASN A 20 9.65 -31.09 -3.42
N ILE A 21 8.63 -31.21 -2.59
CA ILE A 21 8.05 -30.11 -1.80
C ILE A 21 9.00 -29.64 -0.69
N ASP A 22 9.87 -30.52 -0.19
CA ASP A 22 10.81 -30.19 0.90
C ASP A 22 11.81 -29.11 0.49
N SER A 23 12.35 -29.18 -0.75
CA SER A 23 13.25 -28.16 -1.29
C SER A 23 12.59 -26.79 -1.46
N LEU A 24 11.27 -26.76 -1.65
CA LEU A 24 10.50 -25.51 -1.77
C LEU A 24 10.43 -24.75 -0.45
N SER A 25 10.36 -25.46 0.68
CA SER A 25 10.35 -24.84 2.02
C SER A 25 11.60 -24.00 2.28
N GLY A 26 12.79 -24.50 1.92
CA GLY A 26 14.05 -23.78 2.06
C GLY A 26 14.13 -22.50 1.21
N VAL A 27 13.59 -22.54 -0.01
CA VAL A 27 13.50 -21.37 -0.90
C VAL A 27 12.55 -20.31 -0.33
N ALA A 28 11.42 -20.72 0.26
CA ALA A 28 10.48 -19.82 0.92
C ALA A 28 11.10 -19.16 2.17
N ILE A 29 11.79 -19.94 3.02
CA ILE A 29 12.51 -19.42 4.21
C ILE A 29 13.58 -18.41 3.81
N SER A 30 14.39 -18.72 2.77
CA SER A 30 15.41 -17.81 2.25
C SER A 30 14.81 -16.49 1.73
N SER A 31 13.68 -16.57 1.00
CA SER A 31 12.97 -15.38 0.52
C SER A 31 12.40 -14.55 1.67
N LEU A 32 11.81 -15.18 2.70
CA LEU A 32 11.29 -14.49 3.89
C LEU A 32 12.40 -13.79 4.68
N PHE A 33 13.57 -14.41 4.81
CA PHE A 33 14.75 -13.78 5.40
C PHE A 33 15.21 -12.56 4.59
N PHE A 34 15.28 -12.68 3.25
CA PHE A 34 15.59 -11.55 2.37
C PHE A 34 14.61 -10.38 2.53
N TYR A 35 13.29 -10.63 2.53
CA TYR A 35 12.29 -9.58 2.74
C TYR A 35 12.39 -8.95 4.14
N SER A 36 12.75 -9.74 5.15
CA SER A 36 12.99 -9.23 6.52
C SER A 36 14.20 -8.29 6.56
N CYS A 37 15.31 -8.66 5.90
CA CYS A 37 16.49 -7.80 5.77
C CYS A 37 16.19 -6.50 5.00
N LEU A 38 15.36 -6.56 3.97
CA LEU A 38 14.90 -5.40 3.20
C LEU A 38 14.05 -4.46 4.08
N LEU A 39 13.09 -5.01 4.84
CA LEU A 39 12.30 -4.25 5.81
C LEU A 39 13.20 -3.58 6.87
N ILE A 40 14.14 -4.31 7.47
CA ILE A 40 15.09 -3.76 8.44
C ILE A 40 15.90 -2.61 7.81
N ARG A 41 16.35 -2.75 6.55
CA ARG A 41 17.06 -1.67 5.84
C ARG A 41 16.21 -0.41 5.69
N VAL A 42 14.94 -0.54 5.30
CA VAL A 42 14.00 0.58 5.17
C VAL A 42 13.73 1.24 6.53
N VAL A 43 13.50 0.46 7.58
CA VAL A 43 13.33 0.99 8.95
C VAL A 43 14.56 1.79 9.38
N LEU A 44 15.77 1.23 9.25
CA LEU A 44 17.01 1.90 9.65
C LEU A 44 17.28 3.21 8.87
N MET A 45 16.98 3.25 7.58
CA MET A 45 17.10 4.48 6.77
C MET A 45 15.98 5.49 7.06
N SER A 46 14.79 5.03 7.44
CA SER A 46 13.72 5.91 7.87
C SER A 46 13.99 6.51 9.26
N LEU A 47 14.70 5.84 10.17
CA LEU A 47 15.01 6.39 11.49
C LEU A 47 15.88 7.65 11.41
N THR A 48 16.90 7.68 10.55
CA THR A 48 17.71 8.89 10.34
C THR A 48 16.89 10.02 9.71
N SER A 49 15.92 9.69 8.86
CA SER A 49 14.97 10.65 8.29
C SER A 49 13.99 11.19 9.35
N LEU A 50 13.53 10.34 10.27
CA LEU A 50 12.57 10.66 11.32
C LEU A 50 13.13 11.63 12.38
N VAL A 51 14.44 11.58 12.63
CA VAL A 51 15.16 12.51 13.51
C VAL A 51 15.26 13.93 12.91
N ASN A 52 15.18 14.07 11.58
CA ASN A 52 15.28 15.37 10.91
C ASN A 52 13.96 16.14 10.96
N THR A 53 13.91 17.21 11.75
CA THR A 53 12.71 18.05 12.01
C THR A 53 12.00 18.53 10.73
N ASP A 54 12.73 18.79 9.65
CA ASP A 54 12.18 19.26 8.38
C ASP A 54 11.28 18.24 7.66
N VAL A 55 11.46 16.93 7.92
CA VAL A 55 10.58 15.89 7.33
C VAL A 55 9.14 16.08 7.81
N TRP A 56 8.97 16.34 9.11
CA TRP A 56 7.67 16.50 9.75
C TRP A 56 6.84 17.68 9.21
N ARG A 57 7.47 18.69 8.59
CA ARG A 57 6.78 19.80 7.91
C ARG A 57 6.24 19.42 6.52
N THR A 58 6.82 18.40 5.89
CA THR A 58 6.44 17.94 4.54
C THR A 58 5.48 16.74 4.59
N VAL A 59 5.49 16.02 5.69
CA VAL A 59 4.60 14.87 5.94
C VAL A 59 3.14 15.30 5.98
N SER A 60 2.36 14.80 5.03
CA SER A 60 0.90 14.82 5.09
C SER A 60 0.41 13.53 5.72
N LEU A 61 -0.19 13.60 6.90
CA LEU A 61 -0.61 12.39 7.65
C LEU A 61 -1.89 11.75 7.09
N VAL A 62 -2.78 12.55 6.49
CA VAL A 62 -4.05 12.09 5.92
C VAL A 62 -4.27 12.77 4.58
N LYS A 63 -4.36 11.97 3.52
CA LYS A 63 -4.91 12.35 2.22
C LYS A 63 -5.93 11.29 1.81
N PHE A 64 -7.12 11.72 1.43
CA PHE A 64 -8.16 10.84 0.87
C PHE A 64 -8.03 10.69 -0.65
N ASP A 65 -7.25 11.57 -1.28
CA ASP A 65 -6.90 11.48 -2.69
C ASP A 65 -6.11 10.18 -2.96
N GLY A 66 -6.43 9.49 -4.06
CA GLY A 66 -5.87 8.17 -4.37
C GLY A 66 -6.34 6.99 -3.50
N LEU A 67 -7.09 7.18 -2.40
CA LEU A 67 -7.48 6.08 -1.49
C LEU A 67 -8.22 4.93 -2.21
N LEU A 68 -9.09 5.26 -3.16
CA LEU A 68 -9.84 4.30 -3.96
C LEU A 68 -8.96 3.53 -4.97
N HIS A 69 -7.81 4.10 -5.36
CA HIS A 69 -6.79 3.43 -6.18
C HIS A 69 -5.94 2.47 -5.34
N CYS A 70 -5.58 2.84 -4.11
CA CYS A 70 -4.79 1.97 -3.22
C CYS A 70 -5.59 0.78 -2.67
N LEU A 71 -6.90 0.91 -2.46
CA LEU A 71 -7.76 -0.13 -1.87
C LEU A 71 -7.64 -1.51 -2.57
N PRO A 72 -7.74 -1.60 -3.91
CA PRO A 72 -7.46 -2.83 -4.65
C PRO A 72 -6.09 -3.47 -4.37
N ILE A 73 -5.03 -2.67 -4.25
CA ILE A 73 -3.67 -3.16 -3.97
C ILE A 73 -3.62 -3.79 -2.57
N CYS A 74 -4.18 -3.10 -1.57
CA CYS A 74 -4.25 -3.59 -0.20
C CYS A 74 -5.07 -4.90 -0.10
N ALA A 75 -6.21 -4.97 -0.80
CA ALA A 75 -7.05 -6.16 -0.84
C ALA A 75 -6.36 -7.35 -1.52
N LEU A 76 -5.59 -7.10 -2.59
CA LEU A 76 -4.79 -8.13 -3.26
C LEU A 76 -3.65 -8.63 -2.36
N ALA A 77 -2.91 -7.72 -1.71
CA ALA A 77 -1.77 -8.04 -0.87
C ALA A 77 -2.15 -8.91 0.35
N LEU A 78 -3.33 -8.71 0.93
CA LEU A 78 -3.84 -9.51 2.05
C LEU A 78 -4.60 -10.78 1.63
N SER A 79 -4.67 -11.11 0.33
CA SER A 79 -5.45 -12.26 -0.15
C SER A 79 -4.66 -13.56 -0.15
N CYS A 80 -4.80 -14.35 0.92
CA CYS A 80 -4.28 -15.73 1.01
C CYS A 80 -5.25 -16.81 0.51
N HIS A 81 -6.48 -16.43 0.15
CA HIS A 81 -7.60 -17.34 -0.16
C HIS A 81 -7.28 -18.46 -1.17
N PRO A 82 -6.57 -18.20 -2.30
CA PRO A 82 -6.27 -19.24 -3.29
C PRO A 82 -5.42 -20.40 -2.75
N GLN A 83 -4.65 -20.17 -1.69
CA GLN A 83 -3.76 -21.18 -1.09
C GLN A 83 -4.46 -22.01 0.01
N MET A 84 -5.65 -21.62 0.47
CA MET A 84 -6.33 -22.27 1.60
C MET A 84 -6.53 -23.78 1.38
N PHE A 85 -7.00 -24.20 0.21
CA PHE A 85 -7.16 -25.63 -0.08
C PHE A 85 -5.84 -26.41 -0.10
N VAL A 86 -4.76 -25.79 -0.60
CA VAL A 86 -3.41 -26.39 -0.63
C VAL A 86 -2.87 -26.55 0.79
N ILE A 87 -3.04 -25.54 1.65
CA ILE A 87 -2.66 -25.61 3.06
C ILE A 87 -3.47 -26.70 3.78
N TYR A 88 -4.78 -26.79 3.52
CA TYR A 88 -5.65 -27.78 4.17
C TYR A 88 -5.21 -29.23 3.91
N ILE A 89 -4.86 -29.57 2.67
CA ILE A 89 -4.42 -30.93 2.30
C ILE A 89 -2.96 -31.23 2.69
N GLN A 90 -2.17 -30.22 3.05
CA GLN A 90 -0.76 -30.36 3.46
C GLN A 90 -0.56 -30.42 4.97
N MET A 91 -1.56 -30.07 5.79
CA MET A 91 -1.47 -30.26 7.24
C MET A 91 -1.55 -31.74 7.62
N ALA A 92 -0.67 -32.17 8.54
CA ALA A 92 -0.70 -33.52 9.10
C ALA A 92 -2.04 -33.87 9.77
N ASP A 93 -2.65 -32.90 10.46
CA ASP A 93 -3.99 -33.00 11.05
C ASP A 93 -4.95 -32.01 10.37
N PRO A 94 -5.66 -32.39 9.30
CA PRO A 94 -6.59 -31.50 8.62
C PRO A 94 -7.78 -31.15 9.53
N SER A 95 -7.82 -29.90 10.00
CA SER A 95 -8.91 -29.38 10.83
C SER A 95 -9.12 -27.89 10.55
N ILE A 96 -10.38 -27.50 10.31
CA ILE A 96 -10.76 -26.10 10.04
C ILE A 96 -10.35 -25.16 11.18
N ARG A 97 -10.39 -25.63 12.44
CA ARG A 97 -9.97 -24.82 13.60
C ARG A 97 -8.45 -24.59 13.60
N LYS A 98 -7.65 -25.66 13.44
CA LYS A 98 -6.18 -25.55 13.34
C LYS A 98 -5.77 -24.66 12.17
N MET A 99 -6.37 -24.88 11.01
CA MET A 99 -6.18 -24.08 9.79
C MET A 99 -6.44 -22.59 10.00
N SER A 100 -7.59 -22.25 10.61
CA SER A 100 -7.97 -20.86 10.87
C SER A 100 -6.98 -20.16 11.79
N THR A 101 -6.50 -20.82 12.85
CA THR A 101 -5.45 -20.26 13.72
C THR A 101 -4.15 -19.99 12.96
N VAL A 102 -3.69 -20.93 12.14
CA VAL A 102 -2.47 -20.77 11.32
C VAL A 102 -2.64 -19.61 10.33
N ILE A 103 -3.74 -19.56 9.59
CA ILE A 103 -4.02 -18.51 8.60
C ILE A 103 -4.11 -17.13 9.27
N ASN A 104 -4.88 -17.00 10.36
CA ASN A 104 -5.03 -15.73 11.06
C ASN A 104 -3.68 -15.23 11.58
N GLY A 105 -2.85 -16.12 12.17
CA GLY A 105 -1.49 -15.78 12.60
C GLY A 105 -0.62 -15.28 11.44
N SER A 106 -0.67 -15.96 10.28
CA SER A 106 0.04 -15.53 9.07
C SER A 106 -0.45 -14.19 8.54
N ILE A 107 -1.77 -13.93 8.51
CA ILE A 107 -2.35 -12.66 8.09
C ILE A 107 -1.87 -11.52 9.00
N TYR A 108 -1.90 -11.69 10.32
CA TYR A 108 -1.41 -10.65 11.26
C TYR A 108 0.09 -10.37 11.08
N MET A 109 0.91 -11.40 10.88
CA MET A 109 2.34 -11.25 10.62
C MET A 109 2.60 -10.45 9.32
N VAL A 110 1.92 -10.82 8.23
CA VAL A 110 2.06 -10.16 6.93
C VAL A 110 1.52 -8.73 6.95
N ALA A 111 0.36 -8.50 7.57
CA ALA A 111 -0.23 -7.17 7.74
C ALA A 111 0.67 -6.24 8.56
N THR A 112 1.34 -6.76 9.60
CA THR A 112 2.34 -6.00 10.37
C THR A 112 3.54 -5.64 9.49
N GLY A 113 4.09 -6.60 8.73
CA GLY A 113 5.20 -6.35 7.80
C GLY A 113 4.87 -5.29 6.74
N TYR A 114 3.68 -5.36 6.13
CA TYR A 114 3.21 -4.36 5.18
C TYR A 114 2.93 -2.99 5.82
N GLY A 115 2.37 -2.94 7.04
CA GLY A 115 2.17 -1.70 7.77
C GLY A 115 3.49 -0.98 8.09
N LEU A 116 4.51 -1.74 8.53
CA LEU A 116 5.86 -1.21 8.76
C LEU A 116 6.50 -0.73 7.45
N MET A 117 6.43 -1.52 6.37
CA MET A 117 6.94 -1.11 5.05
C MET A 117 6.25 0.16 4.52
N ALA A 118 4.93 0.27 4.66
CA ALA A 118 4.17 1.43 4.22
C ALA A 118 4.53 2.68 5.03
N PHE A 119 4.57 2.59 6.36
CA PHE A 119 4.89 3.73 7.22
C PHE A 119 6.34 4.21 7.06
N PHE A 120 7.32 3.31 7.22
CA PHE A 120 8.74 3.69 7.13
C PHE A 120 9.18 3.97 5.69
N GLY A 121 8.61 3.28 4.70
CA GLY A 121 8.82 3.60 3.29
C GLY A 121 8.28 4.99 2.90
N TYR A 122 7.09 5.36 3.39
CA TYR A 122 6.54 6.71 3.21
C TYR A 122 7.46 7.76 3.84
N MET A 123 7.85 7.59 5.10
CA MET A 123 8.73 8.53 5.81
C MET A 123 10.11 8.68 5.18
N MET A 124 10.63 7.62 4.54
CA MET A 124 11.90 7.66 3.81
C MET A 124 11.82 8.45 2.49
N PHE A 125 10.73 8.33 1.72
CA PHE A 125 10.63 8.86 0.35
C PHE A 125 9.72 10.08 0.16
N VAL A 126 9.10 10.59 1.22
CA VAL A 126 8.18 11.75 1.17
C VAL A 126 8.79 13.02 0.55
N ARG A 127 10.12 13.17 0.52
CA ARG A 127 10.83 14.31 -0.08
C ARG A 127 10.99 14.24 -1.60
N ASP A 128 11.29 13.05 -2.12
CA ASP A 128 11.71 12.85 -3.51
C ASP A 128 10.54 12.47 -4.43
N GLY A 129 9.37 12.20 -3.85
CA GLY A 129 8.18 11.70 -4.53
C GLY A 129 8.13 10.18 -4.52
N ILE A 130 6.95 9.63 -4.26
CA ILE A 130 6.76 8.20 -4.10
C ILE A 130 6.23 7.62 -5.41
N LYS A 131 7.08 6.84 -6.09
CA LYS A 131 6.68 6.00 -7.23
C LYS A 131 6.05 4.70 -6.73
N GLY A 132 5.12 4.13 -7.52
CA GLY A 132 4.43 2.87 -7.22
C GLY A 132 5.30 1.63 -7.03
N ASP A 133 6.56 1.65 -7.46
CA ASP A 133 7.59 0.71 -7.00
C ASP A 133 8.58 1.42 -6.06
N VAL A 134 8.52 1.05 -4.78
CA VAL A 134 9.42 1.58 -3.74
C VAL A 134 10.91 1.38 -4.07
N LEU A 135 11.27 0.31 -4.77
CA LEU A 135 12.66 0.01 -5.13
C LEU A 135 13.21 0.98 -6.17
N THR A 136 12.36 1.66 -6.94
CA THR A 136 12.78 2.69 -7.90
C THR A 136 13.15 4.03 -7.25
N ASN A 137 12.81 4.21 -5.96
CA ASN A 137 13.17 5.39 -5.17
C ASN A 137 14.47 5.19 -4.38
N PHE A 138 14.97 3.95 -4.26
CA PHE A 138 16.22 3.66 -3.58
C PHE A 138 17.42 4.36 -4.26
N PRO A 139 18.44 4.81 -3.49
CA PRO A 139 19.68 5.33 -4.07
C PRO A 139 20.42 4.29 -4.93
N HIS A 140 21.40 4.74 -5.71
CA HIS A 140 22.16 3.89 -6.64
C HIS A 140 23.41 3.23 -6.01
N ASP A 141 23.48 3.15 -4.68
CA ASP A 141 24.58 2.48 -3.96
C ASP A 141 24.56 0.96 -4.14
N GLY A 142 25.72 0.32 -3.96
CA GLY A 142 25.89 -1.13 -4.19
C GLY A 142 24.97 -2.01 -3.32
N LEU A 143 24.60 -1.56 -2.11
CA LEU A 143 23.68 -2.30 -1.26
C LEU A 143 22.24 -2.19 -1.76
N SER A 144 21.79 -1.02 -2.21
CA SER A 144 20.49 -0.88 -2.88
C SER A 144 20.41 -1.65 -4.20
N GLN A 145 21.50 -1.72 -4.96
CA GLN A 145 21.58 -2.58 -6.15
C GLN A 145 21.46 -4.07 -5.80
N LEU A 146 22.09 -4.51 -4.70
CA LEU A 146 21.95 -5.88 -4.19
C LEU A 146 20.50 -6.19 -3.78
N PHE A 147 19.81 -5.27 -3.10
CA PHE A 147 18.38 -5.45 -2.75
C PHE A 147 17.48 -5.50 -4.01
N ARG A 148 17.71 -4.63 -5.00
CA ARG A 148 17.00 -4.68 -6.30
C ARG A 148 17.19 -6.02 -7.01
N PHE A 149 18.43 -6.51 -7.06
CA PHE A 149 18.75 -7.80 -7.67
C PHE A 149 18.13 -8.98 -6.90
N GLY A 150 18.25 -9.00 -5.57
CA GLY A 150 17.67 -10.04 -4.72
C GLY A 150 16.14 -10.10 -4.79
N PHE A 151 15.47 -8.95 -4.86
CA PHE A 151 14.02 -8.87 -5.07
C PHE A 151 13.63 -9.46 -6.43
N SER A 152 14.30 -9.03 -7.50
CA SER A 152 14.06 -9.56 -8.85
C SER A 152 14.28 -11.08 -8.91
N LEU A 153 15.31 -11.60 -8.24
CA LEU A 153 15.58 -13.03 -8.17
C LEU A 153 14.48 -13.78 -7.41
N SER A 154 13.99 -13.26 -6.27
CA SER A 154 12.89 -13.87 -5.53
C SER A 154 11.60 -13.92 -6.36
N VAL A 155 11.28 -12.86 -7.12
CA VAL A 155 10.12 -12.84 -8.04
C VAL A 155 10.28 -13.88 -9.16
N VAL A 156 11.47 -14.00 -9.78
CA VAL A 156 11.76 -15.01 -10.81
C VAL A 156 11.61 -16.43 -10.27
N VAL A 157 12.05 -16.68 -9.03
CA VAL A 157 11.93 -17.99 -8.36
C VAL A 157 10.49 -18.28 -7.92
N GLY A 158 9.69 -17.25 -7.63
CA GLY A 158 8.27 -17.38 -7.30
C GLY A 158 7.37 -17.69 -8.50
N PHE A 159 7.72 -17.21 -9.70
CA PHE A 159 6.89 -17.36 -10.90
C PHE A 159 6.49 -18.82 -11.24
N PRO A 160 7.41 -19.82 -11.24
CA PRO A 160 7.05 -21.23 -11.47
C PRO A 160 6.00 -21.78 -10.48
N LEU A 161 6.03 -21.30 -9.24
CA LEU A 161 5.14 -21.76 -8.17
C LEU A 161 3.69 -21.31 -8.40
N VAL A 162 3.50 -20.16 -9.06
CA VAL A 162 2.19 -19.65 -9.49
C VAL A 162 1.74 -20.32 -10.80
N VAL A 163 2.66 -20.58 -11.72
CA VAL A 163 2.36 -21.27 -12.99
C VAL A 163 1.89 -22.71 -12.76
N PHE A 164 2.43 -23.43 -11.77
CA PHE A 164 2.06 -24.82 -11.48
C PHE A 164 0.55 -25.04 -11.23
N PRO A 165 -0.12 -24.34 -10.28
CA PRO A 165 -1.56 -24.47 -10.07
C PRO A 165 -2.36 -23.90 -11.25
N VAL A 166 -1.95 -22.79 -11.87
CA VAL A 166 -2.63 -22.22 -13.05
C VAL A 166 -2.68 -23.25 -14.21
N ARG A 167 -1.58 -23.95 -14.47
CA ARG A 167 -1.51 -25.04 -15.46
C ARG A 167 -2.47 -26.18 -15.11
N ALA A 168 -2.57 -26.56 -13.84
CA ALA A 168 -3.50 -27.60 -13.38
C ALA A 168 -4.97 -27.17 -13.54
N SER A 169 -5.30 -25.92 -13.20
CA SER A 169 -6.64 -25.35 -13.37
C SER A 169 -7.04 -25.28 -14.85
N ILE A 170 -6.16 -24.78 -15.73
CA ILE A 170 -6.44 -24.72 -17.19
C ILE A 170 -6.62 -26.12 -17.76
N TYR A 171 -5.79 -27.09 -17.38
CA TYR A 171 -5.96 -28.48 -17.81
C TYR A 171 -7.31 -29.06 -17.36
N SER A 172 -7.68 -28.87 -16.09
CA SER A 172 -8.97 -29.32 -15.54
C SER A 172 -10.17 -28.67 -16.23
N LEU A 173 -10.08 -27.39 -16.61
CA LEU A 173 -11.13 -26.68 -17.33
C LEU A 173 -11.30 -27.19 -18.78
N LEU A 174 -10.20 -27.38 -19.50
CA LEU A 174 -10.23 -27.82 -20.90
C LEU A 174 -10.61 -29.30 -21.07
N PHE A 175 -10.21 -30.16 -20.12
CA PHE A 175 -10.36 -31.61 -20.21
C PHE A 175 -11.31 -32.21 -19.16
N SER A 176 -12.11 -31.37 -18.50
CA SER A 176 -13.08 -31.75 -17.43
C SER A 176 -14.04 -32.89 -17.78
N LYS A 177 -14.30 -33.12 -19.08
CA LYS A 177 -15.18 -34.18 -19.58
C LYS A 177 -14.48 -35.50 -19.92
N GLN A 178 -13.14 -35.58 -19.84
CA GLN A 178 -12.37 -36.70 -20.37
C GLN A 178 -11.79 -37.64 -19.29
N THR A 179 -12.18 -37.46 -18.02
CA THR A 179 -11.72 -38.28 -16.89
C THR A 179 -12.63 -39.49 -16.60
N SER A 180 -13.04 -40.22 -17.65
CA SER A 180 -13.67 -41.55 -17.51
C SER A 180 -12.72 -42.70 -17.88
N SER A 181 -11.53 -42.39 -18.40
CA SER A 181 -10.45 -43.34 -18.67
C SER A 181 -9.12 -42.75 -18.20
N ALA A 182 -8.32 -43.56 -17.50
CA ALA A 182 -7.04 -43.16 -16.90
C ALA A 182 -5.89 -43.07 -17.95
N GLU A 183 -6.13 -42.34 -19.03
CA GLU A 183 -5.10 -42.03 -20.04
C GLU A 183 -4.07 -41.04 -19.46
N PRO A 184 -2.76 -41.32 -19.56
CA PRO A 184 -1.72 -40.39 -19.12
C PRO A 184 -1.74 -39.13 -20.00
N ILE A 185 -1.89 -37.99 -19.34
CA ILE A 185 -2.08 -36.68 -19.97
C ILE A 185 -0.98 -36.40 -21.03
N PRO A 186 -1.32 -36.08 -22.29
CA PRO A 186 -0.34 -35.86 -23.34
C PRO A 186 0.61 -34.69 -23.03
N ALA A 187 1.91 -34.98 -22.90
CA ALA A 187 2.94 -34.00 -22.58
C ALA A 187 2.98 -32.78 -23.54
N ARG A 188 2.55 -32.97 -24.80
CA ARG A 188 2.43 -31.88 -25.79
C ARG A 188 1.42 -30.80 -25.36
N ILE A 189 0.29 -31.21 -24.77
CA ILE A 189 -0.76 -30.30 -24.30
C ILE A 189 -0.27 -29.52 -23.07
N PHE A 190 0.39 -30.20 -22.14
CA PHE A 190 1.02 -29.55 -20.98
C PHE A 190 2.06 -28.49 -21.38
N ASN A 191 2.93 -28.82 -22.34
CA ASN A 191 3.94 -27.89 -22.82
C ASN A 191 3.30 -26.70 -23.55
N LEU A 192 2.26 -26.93 -24.38
CA LEU A 192 1.55 -25.86 -25.08
C LEU A 192 0.85 -24.89 -24.12
N ILE A 193 0.17 -25.40 -23.08
CA ILE A 193 -0.43 -24.55 -22.02
C ILE A 193 0.66 -23.72 -21.32
N THR A 194 1.81 -24.33 -21.00
CA THR A 194 2.91 -23.64 -20.31
C THR A 194 3.52 -22.53 -21.18
N VAL A 195 3.75 -22.81 -22.47
CA VAL A 195 4.22 -21.81 -23.45
C VAL A 195 3.21 -20.66 -23.57
N ALA A 196 1.92 -20.95 -23.69
CA ALA A 196 0.88 -19.93 -23.79
C ALA A 196 0.83 -19.01 -22.56
N ILE A 197 0.95 -19.56 -21.35
CA ILE A 197 1.02 -18.76 -20.10
C ILE A 197 2.26 -17.85 -20.12
N ILE A 198 3.44 -18.40 -20.39
CA ILE A 198 4.70 -17.62 -20.40
C ILE A 198 4.64 -16.51 -21.45
N THR A 199 4.21 -16.82 -22.68
CA THR A 199 4.07 -15.82 -23.75
C THR A 199 3.06 -14.74 -23.38
N GLY A 200 1.87 -15.10 -22.88
CA GLY A 200 0.85 -14.13 -22.48
C GLY A 200 1.31 -13.19 -21.37
N THR A 201 1.92 -13.74 -20.31
CA THR A 201 2.46 -12.92 -19.20
C THR A 201 3.59 -11.99 -19.67
N LEU A 202 4.47 -12.45 -20.58
CA LEU A 202 5.52 -11.64 -21.15
C LEU A 202 4.97 -10.52 -22.05
N THR A 203 3.95 -10.80 -22.87
CA THR A 203 3.28 -9.78 -23.70
C THR A 203 2.67 -8.68 -22.81
N ILE A 204 1.99 -9.04 -21.71
CA ILE A 204 1.43 -8.06 -20.77
C ILE A 204 2.54 -7.21 -20.13
N ALA A 205 3.63 -7.84 -19.69
CA ALA A 205 4.77 -7.13 -19.08
C ALA A 205 5.50 -6.17 -20.06
N LEU A 206 5.42 -6.42 -21.37
CA LEU A 206 5.94 -5.52 -22.40
C LEU A 206 4.97 -4.37 -22.76
N LEU A 207 3.66 -4.58 -22.59
CA LEU A 207 2.63 -3.57 -22.86
C LEU A 207 2.43 -2.61 -21.68
N VAL A 208 2.53 -3.08 -20.44
CA VAL A 208 2.27 -2.28 -19.23
C VAL A 208 3.50 -2.34 -18.30
N PRO A 209 4.50 -1.46 -18.47
CA PRO A 209 5.72 -1.45 -17.66
C PRO A 209 5.55 -0.78 -16.27
N ASN A 210 4.31 -0.59 -15.80
CA ASN A 210 4.01 -0.02 -14.49
C ASN A 210 3.36 -1.08 -13.58
N VAL A 211 4.08 -1.48 -12.53
CA VAL A 211 3.62 -2.52 -11.58
C VAL A 211 2.41 -2.07 -10.75
N GLU A 212 2.27 -0.79 -10.46
CA GLU A 212 1.15 -0.22 -9.70
C GLU A 212 -0.17 -0.39 -10.46
N VAL A 213 -0.15 -0.08 -11.77
CA VAL A 213 -1.31 -0.27 -12.66
C VAL A 213 -1.69 -1.75 -12.73
N VAL A 214 -0.72 -2.66 -12.89
CA VAL A 214 -0.96 -4.10 -12.97
C VAL A 214 -1.53 -4.66 -11.65
N LEU A 215 -0.96 -4.26 -10.51
CA LEU A 215 -1.44 -4.68 -9.19
C LEU A 215 -2.84 -4.14 -8.88
N THR A 216 -3.10 -2.87 -9.17
CA THR A 216 -4.41 -2.23 -8.95
C THR A 216 -5.48 -2.88 -9.83
N LEU A 217 -5.20 -3.10 -11.12
CA LEU A 217 -6.13 -3.75 -12.04
C LEU A 217 -6.43 -5.20 -11.61
N THR A 218 -5.39 -5.95 -11.21
CA THR A 218 -5.53 -7.33 -10.75
C THR A 218 -6.31 -7.42 -9.43
N GLY A 219 -6.08 -6.50 -8.49
CA GLY A 219 -6.83 -6.40 -7.24
C GLY A 219 -8.29 -6.03 -7.48
N ALA A 220 -8.55 -5.04 -8.34
CA ALA A 220 -9.90 -4.54 -8.61
C ALA A 220 -10.76 -5.60 -9.32
N THR A 221 -10.17 -6.35 -10.26
CA THR A 221 -10.87 -7.39 -11.02
C THR A 221 -10.82 -8.75 -10.31
N THR A 222 -9.70 -9.45 -10.40
CA THR A 222 -9.51 -10.80 -9.85
C THR A 222 -9.66 -10.84 -8.33
N GLY A 223 -9.12 -9.84 -7.62
CA GLY A 223 -9.26 -9.73 -6.16
C GLY A 223 -10.73 -9.62 -5.75
N SER A 224 -11.49 -8.69 -6.33
CA SER A 224 -12.92 -8.54 -6.04
C SER A 224 -13.75 -9.78 -6.36
N ILE A 225 -13.46 -10.43 -7.50
CA ILE A 225 -14.14 -11.66 -7.90
C ILE A 225 -13.88 -12.78 -6.89
N VAL A 226 -12.62 -13.04 -6.55
CA VAL A 226 -12.23 -14.19 -5.72
C VAL A 226 -12.52 -13.95 -4.22
N SER A 227 -12.33 -12.73 -3.71
CA SER A 227 -12.46 -12.43 -2.28
C SER A 227 -13.88 -12.04 -1.86
N PHE A 228 -14.71 -11.50 -2.76
CA PHE A 228 -16.07 -11.04 -2.42
C PHE A 228 -17.17 -11.74 -3.21
N ILE A 229 -17.10 -11.74 -4.55
CA ILE A 229 -18.21 -12.19 -5.39
C ILE A 229 -18.37 -13.72 -5.31
N PHE A 230 -17.31 -14.48 -5.59
CA PHE A 230 -17.32 -15.93 -5.66
C PHE A 230 -17.73 -16.62 -4.33
N PRO A 231 -17.16 -16.31 -3.16
CA PRO A 231 -17.59 -16.90 -1.89
C PRO A 231 -19.03 -16.55 -1.55
N SER A 232 -19.49 -15.33 -1.90
CA SER A 232 -20.89 -14.92 -1.70
C SER A 232 -21.85 -15.71 -2.58
N LEU A 233 -21.52 -15.93 -3.86
CA LEU A 233 -22.33 -16.74 -4.77
C LEU A 233 -22.40 -18.21 -4.33
N ILE A 234 -21.28 -18.80 -3.89
CA ILE A 234 -21.26 -20.18 -3.34
C ILE A 234 -22.11 -20.28 -2.08
N PHE A 235 -22.00 -19.33 -1.15
CA PHE A 235 -22.82 -19.33 0.05
C PHE A 235 -24.32 -19.25 -0.30
N LEU A 236 -24.70 -18.39 -1.24
CA LEU A 236 -26.09 -18.22 -1.66
C LEU A 236 -26.64 -19.42 -2.44
N SER A 237 -25.81 -20.14 -3.21
CA SER A 237 -26.23 -21.34 -3.95
C SER A 237 -26.35 -22.58 -3.06
N VAL A 238 -25.51 -22.70 -2.02
CA VAL A 238 -25.53 -23.84 -1.09
C VAL A 238 -26.57 -23.67 0.03
N VAL A 239 -26.66 -22.48 0.63
CA VAL A 239 -27.51 -22.23 1.81
C VAL A 239 -28.88 -21.64 1.43
N GLY A 240 -29.00 -21.07 0.22
CA GLY A 240 -30.23 -20.51 -0.30
C GLY A 240 -30.49 -19.04 0.04
N SER A 241 -31.30 -18.38 -0.79
CA SER A 241 -31.55 -16.92 -0.72
C SER A 241 -32.34 -16.44 0.51
N HIS A 242 -32.94 -17.36 1.29
CA HIS A 242 -33.82 -17.04 2.42
C HIS A 242 -33.25 -17.45 3.79
N ALA A 243 -32.04 -17.99 3.83
CA ALA A 243 -31.42 -18.42 5.09
C ALA A 243 -30.97 -17.23 5.96
N PRO A 244 -30.86 -17.41 7.30
CA PRO A 244 -30.13 -16.46 8.14
C PRO A 244 -28.72 -16.25 7.58
N PHE A 245 -28.22 -15.02 7.68
CA PHE A 245 -26.97 -14.54 7.06
C PHE A 245 -26.95 -14.39 5.52
N SER A 246 -27.99 -14.81 4.78
CA SER A 246 -28.08 -14.59 3.32
C SER A 246 -27.92 -13.11 2.92
N ASN A 247 -28.47 -12.18 3.71
CA ASN A 247 -28.32 -10.74 3.49
C ASN A 247 -26.87 -10.25 3.61
N ARG A 248 -26.02 -10.90 4.43
CA ARG A 248 -24.59 -10.58 4.50
C ARG A 248 -23.88 -11.00 3.22
N ALA A 249 -24.13 -12.21 2.72
CA ALA A 249 -23.55 -12.67 1.45
C ALA A 249 -23.99 -11.78 0.27
N LYS A 250 -25.28 -11.38 0.19
CA LYS A 250 -25.76 -10.43 -0.82
C LYS A 250 -25.03 -9.08 -0.74
N PHE A 251 -24.84 -8.55 0.48
CA PHE A 251 -24.09 -7.32 0.69
C PHE A 251 -22.62 -7.45 0.26
N LEU A 252 -21.92 -8.54 0.63
CA LEU A 252 -20.55 -8.78 0.17
C LEU A 252 -20.44 -8.89 -1.36
N ALA A 253 -21.40 -9.54 -2.03
CA ALA A 253 -21.42 -9.60 -3.49
C ALA A 253 -21.56 -8.21 -4.13
N VAL A 254 -22.50 -7.38 -3.65
CA VAL A 254 -22.69 -5.99 -4.12
C VAL A 254 -21.47 -5.13 -3.84
N LEU A 255 -20.86 -5.25 -2.66
CA LEU A 255 -19.62 -4.57 -2.30
C LEU A 255 -18.47 -4.97 -3.24
N GLY A 256 -18.34 -6.25 -3.56
CA GLY A 256 -17.35 -6.74 -4.53
C GLY A 256 -17.53 -6.14 -5.93
N VAL A 257 -18.77 -6.05 -6.42
CA VAL A 257 -19.06 -5.37 -7.70
C VAL A 257 -18.73 -3.88 -7.63
N LEU A 258 -19.06 -3.20 -6.52
CA LEU A 258 -18.74 -1.79 -6.32
C LEU A 258 -17.23 -1.54 -6.31
N VAL A 259 -16.46 -2.34 -5.56
CA VAL A 259 -14.98 -2.24 -5.52
C VAL A 259 -14.37 -2.51 -6.90
N MET A 260 -14.92 -3.46 -7.66
CA MET A 260 -14.48 -3.73 -9.03
C MET A 260 -14.74 -2.53 -9.96
N VAL A 261 -15.96 -1.99 -9.97
CA VAL A 261 -16.33 -0.84 -10.83
C VAL A 261 -15.51 0.41 -10.45
N VAL A 262 -15.44 0.74 -9.16
CA VAL A 262 -14.70 1.91 -8.67
C VAL A 262 -13.20 1.75 -8.91
N GLY A 263 -12.62 0.59 -8.60
CA GLY A 263 -11.20 0.33 -8.83
C GLY A 263 -10.83 0.43 -10.31
N THR A 264 -11.59 -0.20 -11.21
CA THR A 264 -11.36 -0.07 -12.65
C THR A 264 -11.55 1.37 -13.15
N ALA A 265 -12.57 2.09 -12.66
CA ALA A 265 -12.78 3.49 -13.01
C ALA A 265 -11.62 4.39 -12.58
N THR A 266 -11.05 4.19 -11.37
CA THR A 266 -9.89 4.99 -10.90
C THR A 266 -8.63 4.81 -11.75
N ILE A 267 -8.39 3.59 -12.26
CA ILE A 267 -7.25 3.31 -13.16
C ILE A 267 -7.45 4.05 -14.50
N ILE A 268 -8.66 3.98 -15.06
CA ILE A 268 -8.99 4.66 -16.32
C ILE A 268 -8.91 6.18 -16.14
N SER A 269 -9.44 6.73 -15.05
CA SER A 269 -9.38 8.18 -14.82
C SER A 269 -7.96 8.69 -14.66
N GLU A 270 -7.06 7.92 -14.04
CA GLU A 270 -5.67 8.32 -13.88
C GLU A 270 -4.92 8.29 -15.22
N HIS A 271 -5.12 7.23 -16.01
CA HIS A 271 -4.52 7.15 -17.34
C HIS A 271 -5.00 8.26 -18.29
N MET A 272 -6.28 8.65 -18.21
CA MET A 272 -6.84 9.78 -18.96
C MET A 272 -6.24 11.13 -18.52
N ARG A 273 -5.92 11.31 -17.23
CA ARG A 273 -5.23 12.50 -16.73
C ARG A 273 -3.79 12.58 -17.25
N GLU A 274 -3.10 11.45 -17.37
CA GLU A 274 -1.77 11.39 -17.98
C GLU A 274 -1.77 11.72 -19.48
N ASP A 275 -2.83 11.38 -20.22
CA ASP A 275 -2.97 11.75 -21.64
C ASP A 275 -3.33 13.24 -21.82
N ASP A 276 -4.27 13.78 -21.04
CA ASP A 276 -4.67 15.20 -21.11
C ASP A 276 -3.50 16.13 -20.75
N GLY A 277 -2.71 15.77 -19.73
CA GLY A 277 -1.47 16.45 -19.36
C GLY A 277 -0.38 16.42 -20.45
N ARG A 278 -0.46 15.51 -21.42
CA ARG A 278 0.44 15.43 -22.59
C ARG A 278 -0.05 16.23 -23.81
N HIS A 279 -1.24 16.83 -23.75
CA HIS A 279 -1.80 17.64 -24.84
C HIS A 279 -1.80 19.16 -24.56
N LEU A 280 -1.35 19.59 -23.37
CA LEU A 280 -1.11 20.99 -23.05
C LEU A 280 0.35 21.40 -23.39
N PRO A 281 0.59 22.22 -24.44
CA PRO A 281 1.93 22.73 -24.71
C PRO A 281 2.31 23.81 -23.68
N GLY A 282 3.13 23.45 -22.68
CA GLY A 282 3.89 24.42 -21.89
C GLY A 282 3.79 24.39 -20.37
N SER A 283 3.23 23.35 -19.73
CA SER A 283 3.27 23.22 -18.26
C SER A 283 4.51 22.48 -17.75
N LYS A 284 5.70 23.08 -17.93
CA LYS A 284 6.83 22.78 -17.03
C LYS A 284 6.68 23.63 -15.77
N ASP A 285 6.95 23.01 -14.62
CA ASP A 285 7.11 23.65 -13.31
C ASP A 285 5.89 24.44 -12.77
N PHE A 286 5.06 23.77 -11.97
CA PHE A 286 4.25 24.47 -10.96
C PHE A 286 5.19 25.11 -9.91
N PRO A 287 5.19 26.45 -9.73
CA PRO A 287 6.06 27.09 -8.75
C PRO A 287 5.68 26.71 -7.32
N ARG A 288 6.67 26.32 -6.51
CA ARG A 288 6.47 26.12 -5.06
C ARG A 288 6.24 27.50 -4.39
N PRO A 289 5.45 27.59 -3.31
CA PRO A 289 5.28 28.84 -2.57
C PRO A 289 6.63 29.42 -2.10
N PHE A 290 6.76 30.73 -2.26
CA PHE A 290 7.99 31.47 -2.00
C PHE A 290 8.33 31.47 -0.49
N VAL A 291 9.45 30.83 -0.12
CA VAL A 291 10.05 30.96 1.21
C VAL A 291 11.08 32.10 1.15
N PRO A 292 10.90 33.23 1.86
CA PRO A 292 11.87 34.31 1.83
C PRO A 292 13.21 33.86 2.42
N GLN A 293 14.31 33.93 1.65
CA GLN A 293 15.63 33.77 2.22
C GLN A 293 15.98 34.98 3.10
N ALA A 294 16.35 34.72 4.35
CA ALA A 294 16.94 35.73 5.22
C ALA A 294 18.32 36.13 4.66
N LYS A 295 18.48 37.39 4.26
CA LYS A 295 19.78 37.96 3.90
C LYS A 295 20.45 38.60 5.12
N GLY A 296 21.72 38.30 5.28
CA GLY A 296 22.71 39.10 5.99
C GLY A 296 24.13 38.63 5.62
N PRO A 297 25.18 39.42 5.88
CA PRO A 297 25.18 40.79 6.38
C PRO A 297 25.43 41.84 5.27
N VAL A 298 25.50 43.12 5.67
CA VAL A 298 25.71 44.30 4.82
C VAL A 298 27.19 44.47 4.44
N ALA A 299 27.44 44.93 3.22
CA ALA A 299 28.66 45.68 2.84
C ALA A 299 28.31 46.79 1.84
N ILE A 300 28.86 47.97 2.12
CA ILE A 300 28.69 49.31 1.54
C ILE A 300 29.21 49.36 0.07
N ASP A 301 28.82 50.27 -0.82
CA ASP A 301 29.28 51.67 -0.86
C ASP A 301 28.44 52.58 -1.80
N ASP A 302 28.26 53.81 -1.35
CA ASP A 302 28.30 55.10 -2.06
C ASP A 302 28.18 55.14 -3.61
N ALA A 303 27.09 55.73 -4.12
CA ALA A 303 27.13 57.08 -4.72
C ALA A 303 25.75 57.57 -5.22
N VAL A 304 25.60 58.91 -5.27
CA VAL A 304 24.60 59.68 -6.03
C VAL A 304 23.11 59.53 -5.63
N LEU A 305 22.65 60.42 -4.74
CA LEU A 305 21.83 61.56 -5.21
C LEU A 305 21.96 62.77 -4.27
N ASN A 306 22.64 63.82 -4.75
CA ASN A 306 22.78 65.10 -4.06
C ASN A 306 21.50 65.95 -4.19
N LEU A 307 21.16 66.79 -3.20
CA LEU A 307 21.22 68.27 -3.24
C LEU A 307 20.73 68.90 -1.89
N PRO A 308 20.90 70.23 -1.63
CA PRO A 308 22.02 70.75 -0.85
C PRO A 308 21.62 71.39 0.50
N ALA A 309 22.61 71.95 1.20
CA ALA A 309 22.52 72.43 2.59
C ALA A 309 22.14 73.92 2.76
N ALA A 310 21.96 74.30 4.04
CA ALA A 310 21.69 75.62 4.63
C ALA A 310 20.19 76.04 4.61
N VAL A 311 19.60 76.63 5.66
CA VAL A 311 20.10 77.59 6.67
C VAL A 311 19.35 77.48 8.03
N ASN A 312 20.03 77.81 9.14
CA ASN A 312 19.54 78.14 10.51
C ASN A 312 18.99 77.07 11.49
N ALA A 313 19.73 76.91 12.59
CA ALA A 313 19.24 76.72 13.97
C ALA A 313 19.07 78.13 14.63
N PRO A 314 18.57 78.33 15.89
CA PRO A 314 18.35 77.34 16.96
C PRO A 314 17.07 77.52 17.81
N GLN A 315 17.02 76.78 18.93
CA GLN A 315 16.32 77.02 20.23
C GLN A 315 15.17 76.08 20.61
N LEU A 316 15.35 75.44 21.78
CA LEU A 316 14.29 74.99 22.69
C LEU A 316 13.67 76.21 23.40
N PRO A 317 12.45 76.06 23.93
CA PRO A 317 12.24 76.43 25.32
C PRO A 317 11.64 75.31 26.17
N GLU A 318 11.83 75.45 27.48
CA GLU A 318 11.25 74.62 28.55
C GLU A 318 9.75 74.96 28.75
N GLY A 319 9.00 74.11 29.47
CA GLY A 319 7.55 74.27 29.67
C GLY A 319 7.17 74.88 31.04
N ASP A 320 5.87 75.01 31.30
CA ASP A 320 5.22 74.97 32.64
C ASP A 320 3.68 74.98 32.53
N GLY A 321 2.97 74.40 33.52
CA GLY A 321 1.54 74.60 33.86
C GLY A 321 0.45 74.24 32.82
N GLY A 322 -0.67 73.59 33.17
CA GLY A 322 -1.16 73.07 34.45
C GLY A 322 -2.63 72.61 34.36
N ASP A 323 -3.11 71.97 35.43
CA ASP A 323 -4.50 71.67 35.81
C ASP A 323 -5.33 70.52 35.19
N VAL A 324 -5.59 69.52 36.06
CA VAL A 324 -6.88 68.90 36.47
C VAL A 324 -7.85 68.51 35.32
N ILE A 325 -8.24 67.23 35.15
CA ILE A 325 -9.26 66.52 35.95
C ILE A 325 -8.93 65.02 36.18
N LYS A 326 -9.23 64.53 37.40
CA LYS A 326 -9.14 63.13 37.85
C LYS A 326 -10.22 62.23 37.24
N ASN A 327 -9.96 60.92 37.16
CA ASN A 327 -10.76 59.89 37.86
C ASN A 327 -10.23 58.47 37.60
N ASP A 328 -9.38 57.97 38.51
CA ASP A 328 -9.24 56.53 38.78
C ASP A 328 -10.31 56.11 39.79
N VAL A 329 -11.10 55.07 39.51
CA VAL A 329 -11.96 54.39 40.52
C VAL A 329 -12.18 52.91 40.13
N ILE A 330 -11.54 52.00 40.89
CA ILE A 330 -11.96 50.60 41.23
C ILE A 330 -12.08 49.58 40.06
N GLY A 331 -11.68 48.31 40.17
CA GLY A 331 -11.13 47.56 41.31
C GLY A 331 -11.87 46.22 41.53
N ASP A 332 -11.10 45.20 41.90
CA ASP A 332 -11.48 44.00 42.70
C ASP A 332 -12.39 42.88 42.11
N ASP A 333 -11.75 41.73 41.91
CA ASP A 333 -12.00 40.42 42.55
C ASP A 333 -13.17 39.43 42.20
N VAL A 334 -12.72 38.15 42.16
CA VAL A 334 -13.36 36.91 42.69
C VAL A 334 -14.41 36.15 41.84
N MET A 335 -14.51 34.85 42.16
CA MET A 335 -15.11 33.75 41.37
C MET A 335 -16.56 33.41 41.76
N GLU A 336 -17.37 33.00 40.78
CA GLU A 336 -18.37 31.91 40.85
C GLU A 336 -18.66 31.43 39.40
N LYS A 337 -18.56 30.15 39.00
CA LYS A 337 -19.35 28.94 39.32
C LYS A 337 -20.83 28.96 38.87
N GLU A 338 -21.09 28.37 37.70
CA GLU A 338 -22.25 27.53 37.34
C GLU A 338 -21.95 26.87 35.97
N GLY A 339 -22.34 25.63 35.63
CA GLY A 339 -23.06 24.63 36.42
C GLY A 339 -24.17 23.91 35.65
N VAL A 340 -23.88 23.14 34.59
CA VAL A 340 -24.89 22.26 33.96
C VAL A 340 -24.36 20.83 33.75
N HIS A 341 -25.28 19.88 33.91
CA HIS A 341 -25.03 18.51 34.35
C HIS A 341 -24.82 17.47 33.22
N ILE A 342 -24.07 16.42 33.56
CA ILE A 342 -24.07 15.11 32.89
C ILE A 342 -25.42 14.39 33.16
N PRO A 343 -25.78 13.34 32.40
CA PRO A 343 -25.59 12.03 33.03
C PRO A 343 -24.98 10.96 32.12
N ALA A 344 -24.09 10.17 32.70
CA ALA A 344 -23.71 8.86 32.17
C ALA A 344 -24.81 7.83 32.47
N VAL A 345 -24.88 6.76 31.67
CA VAL A 345 -25.72 5.59 31.95
C VAL A 345 -24.86 4.33 31.87
N VAL A 346 -24.70 3.68 33.03
CA VAL A 346 -24.20 2.30 33.28
C VAL A 346 -25.29 1.32 32.74
N VAL A 347 -25.06 0.09 32.25
CA VAL A 347 -24.74 -1.24 32.84
C VAL A 347 -24.60 -2.22 31.63
N VAL A 348 -24.14 -3.49 31.66
CA VAL A 348 -23.80 -4.50 32.69
C VAL A 348 -22.51 -5.22 32.28
N GLU A 349 -21.79 -5.84 33.23
CA GLU A 349 -20.83 -6.93 32.99
C GLU A 349 -21.31 -8.20 33.73
N GLU A 350 -21.52 -9.30 33.00
CA GLU A 350 -21.61 -10.69 33.47
C GLU A 350 -21.12 -11.59 32.32
N GLY A 351 -20.51 -12.75 32.49
CA GLY A 351 -20.11 -13.50 33.69
C GLY A 351 -19.55 -14.85 33.22
N LYS A 352 -18.68 -15.51 34.00
CA LYS A 352 -17.98 -16.75 33.58
C LYS A 352 -18.02 -17.80 34.70
N MET A 353 -17.95 -19.09 34.31
CA MET A 353 -17.90 -20.31 35.15
C MET A 353 -19.31 -20.78 35.64
N GLU A 354 -19.62 -22.07 35.86
CA GLU A 354 -18.81 -23.31 35.81
C GLU A 354 -19.68 -24.58 35.52
N GLU A 355 -19.17 -25.77 35.83
CA GLU A 355 -19.64 -27.13 35.47
C GLU A 355 -21.00 -27.62 36.05
N GLY A 356 -21.56 -28.73 35.53
CA GLY A 356 -22.35 -29.65 36.39
C GLY A 356 -23.50 -30.49 35.77
N VAL A 357 -23.20 -31.74 35.38
CA VAL A 357 -24.03 -32.97 35.54
C VAL A 357 -25.55 -32.94 35.24
N ARG A 358 -25.97 -33.63 34.17
CA ARG A 358 -26.82 -34.85 34.22
C ARG A 358 -26.85 -35.61 32.90
#